data_AF-A0A349TEP4-F1
#
_entry.id   AF-A0A349TEP4-F1
#
_cell.length_a   1.000
_cell.length_b   1.000
_cell.length_c   1.000
_cell.angle_alpha   90.00
_cell.angle_beta   90.00
_cell.angle_gamma   90.00
#
_symmetry.space_group_name_H-M   'P 1'
#
loop_
_entity.id
_entity.type
_entity.pdbx_description
1 polymer ?
#
loop_
_entity_poly.entity_id
_entity_poly.type
_entity_poly.pdbx_seq_one_letter_code
_entity_poly.pdbx_strand_id
1 'polypeptide(L)' 'MGGIAMRSLLVVPANGAEELEVAAGSGADAVVLDLDLEMGINRRDEAREAAYE' A
#
# COMPACT_ATOMS: atom_id res chain seq x y z
N MET A 1 26.05 12.11 -9.96
CA MET A 1 25.18 11.19 -9.19
C MET A 1 23.76 11.67 -9.37
N GLY A 2 22.93 10.96 -10.13
CA GLY A 2 21.50 11.25 -10.25
C GLY A 2 20.74 10.34 -9.31
N GLY A 3 20.21 10.87 -8.21
CA GLY A 3 19.31 10.12 -7.34
C GLY A 3 17.94 9.97 -8.00
N ILE A 4 17.23 8.89 -7.70
CA ILE A 4 15.81 8.77 -8.05
C ILE A 4 15.07 9.83 -7.23
N ALA A 5 14.44 10.80 -7.90
CA ALA A 5 13.62 11.81 -7.24
C ALA A 5 12.23 11.20 -6.93
N MET A 6 12.03 10.72 -5.71
CA MET A 6 10.70 10.37 -5.20
C MET A 6 10.00 11.65 -4.71
N ARG A 7 8.98 12.11 -5.44
CA ARG A 7 8.21 13.32 -5.13
C ARG A 7 6.90 13.00 -4.43
N SER A 8 6.39 11.78 -4.60
CA SER A 8 5.13 11.32 -3.99
C SER A 8 5.24 9.91 -3.41
N LEU A 9 4.60 9.74 -2.25
CA LEU A 9 4.44 8.48 -1.54
C LEU A 9 2.97 8.32 -1.19
N LEU A 10 2.35 7.24 -1.67
CA LEU A 10 0.97 6.91 -1.36
C LEU A 10 0.93 5.77 -0.34
N VAL A 11 0.26 5.97 0.78
CA VAL A 11 0.07 4.95 1.82
C VAL A 11 -1.36 4.42 1.72
N VAL A 12 -1.52 3.11 1.57
CA VAL A 12 -2.83 2.44 1.48
C VAL A 12 -2.89 1.21 2.38
N PRO A 13 -4.05 0.88 2.96
CA PRO A 13 -4.19 -0.34 3.74
C PRO A 13 -4.07 -1.57 2.84
N ALA A 14 -3.37 -2.59 3.31
CA ALA A 14 -3.07 -3.79 2.51
C ALA A 14 -4.24 -4.78 2.37
N ASN A 15 -5.37 -4.57 3.06
CA ASN A 15 -6.54 -5.44 3.01
C ASN A 15 -7.67 -4.92 2.09
N GLY A 16 -7.47 -3.80 1.42
CA GLY A 16 -8.46 -3.17 0.55
C GLY A 16 -8.21 -3.45 -0.94
N ALA A 17 -8.91 -4.42 -1.54
CA ALA A 17 -8.71 -4.76 -2.95
C ALA A 17 -8.99 -3.57 -3.89
N GLU A 18 -10.01 -2.75 -3.60
CA GLU A 18 -10.34 -1.55 -4.37
C GLU A 18 -9.26 -0.47 -4.20
N GLU A 19 -8.76 -0.28 -2.98
CA GLU A 19 -7.70 0.67 -2.66
C GLU A 19 -6.37 0.29 -3.32
N LEU A 20 -6.06 -1.01 -3.41
CA LEU A 20 -4.90 -1.53 -4.13
C LEU A 20 -5.00 -1.27 -5.65
N GLU A 21 -6.16 -1.51 -6.26
CA GLU A 21 -6.40 -1.21 -7.68
C GLU A 21 -6.23 0.29 -7.98
N VAL A 22 -6.78 1.16 -7.13
CA VAL A 22 -6.63 2.61 -7.26
C VAL A 22 -5.17 3.04 -7.07
N ALA A 23 -4.46 2.45 -6.10
CA ALA A 23 -3.06 2.76 -5.84
C ALA A 23 -2.17 2.44 -7.05
N ALA A 24 -2.41 1.30 -7.71
CA ALA A 24 -1.70 0.90 -8.92
C ALA A 24 -1.89 1.91 -10.08
N GLY A 25 -3.05 2.57 -10.15
CA GLY A 25 -3.37 3.58 -11.16
C GLY A 25 -3.03 5.03 -10.77
N SER A 26 -2.51 5.28 -9.57
CA SER A 26 -2.45 6.63 -8.97
C SER A 26 -1.39 7.56 -9.56
N GLY A 27 -0.37 7.03 -10.25
CA GLY A 27 0.79 7.80 -10.71
C GLY A 27 1.74 8.25 -9.58
N ALA A 28 1.62 7.65 -8.39
CA ALA A 28 2.58 7.87 -7.31
C ALA A 28 3.98 7.34 -7.70
N ASP A 29 5.03 8.03 -7.25
CA ASP A 29 6.41 7.58 -7.47
C ASP A 29 6.71 6.31 -6.63
N ALA A 30 6.02 6.13 -5.50
CA ALA A 30 6.04 4.91 -4.69
C ALA A 30 4.72 4.70 -3.92
N VAL A 31 4.39 3.42 -3.66
CA VAL A 31 3.23 2.99 -2.86
C VAL A 31 3.75 2.18 -1.66
N VAL A 32 3.24 2.49 -0.47
CA VAL A 32 3.46 1.73 0.77
C VAL A 32 2.17 1.01 1.12
N LEU A 33 2.25 -0.31 1.17
CA LEU A 33 1.19 -1.15 1.69
C LEU A 33 1.30 -1.20 3.21
N ASP A 34 0.31 -0.64 3.88
CA ASP A 34 0.27 -0.56 5.33
C ASP A 34 -0.45 -1.78 5.91
N LEU A 35 0.27 -2.52 6.75
CA LEU A 35 -0.22 -3.70 7.46
C LEU A 35 -0.78 -3.36 8.85
N ASP A 36 -0.94 -2.08 9.17
CA ASP A 36 -1.44 -1.58 10.46
C ASP A 36 -2.49 -0.46 10.33
N LEU A 37 -2.49 0.31 9.24
CA LEU A 37 -3.50 1.35 9.01
C LEU A 37 -4.90 0.74 8.89
N GLU A 38 -5.84 1.22 9.70
CA GLU A 38 -7.27 0.85 9.67
C GLU A 38 -7.61 -0.63 9.90
N MET A 39 -6.60 -1.47 10.12
CA MET A 39 -6.79 -2.86 10.49
C MET A 39 -6.94 -2.95 12.00
N GLY A 40 -8.19 -2.94 12.45
CA GLY A 40 -8.52 -3.37 13.81
C GLY A 40 -7.74 -4.65 14.14
N ILE A 41 -7.24 -4.74 15.39
CA ILE A 41 -6.19 -5.65 15.91
C ILE A 41 -6.22 -7.11 15.38
N ASN A 42 -7.37 -7.59 14.90
CA ASN A 42 -7.63 -8.95 14.45
C ASN A 42 -7.44 -9.21 12.94
N ARG A 43 -7.01 -8.25 12.11
CA ARG A 43 -6.94 -8.42 10.63
C ARG A 43 -5.54 -8.42 10.00
N ARG A 44 -4.49 -8.43 10.80
CA ARG A 44 -3.10 -8.37 10.30
C ARG A 44 -2.69 -9.58 9.45
N ASP A 45 -3.18 -10.77 9.78
CA ASP A 45 -2.84 -11.98 9.05
C ASP A 45 -3.51 -11.99 7.65
N GLU A 46 -4.76 -11.54 7.56
CA GLU A 46 -5.51 -11.40 6.29
C GLU A 46 -4.82 -10.41 5.34
N ALA A 47 -4.35 -9.27 5.84
CA ALA A 47 -3.61 -8.30 5.03
C ALA A 47 -2.23 -8.77 4.57
N ARG A 48 -1.55 -9.56 5.41
CA ARG A 48 -0.28 -10.15 4.99
C ARG A 48 -0.52 -11.06 3.79
N GLU A 49 -1.55 -11.89 3.83
CA GLU A 49 -1.92 -12.77 2.71
C GLU A 49 -2.28 -11.96 1.45
N ALA A 50 -3.12 -10.94 1.58
CA ALA A 50 -3.51 -10.07 0.46
C ALA A 50 -2.34 -9.30 -0.20
N ALA A 51 -1.31 -8.93 0.56
CA ALA A 51 -0.13 -8.25 0.02
C ALA A 51 0.84 -9.18 -0.73
N TYR A 52 0.70 -10.51 -0.60
CA TYR A 52 1.60 -11.49 -1.21
C TYR A 52 1.10 -12.06 -2.54
N GLU A 53 -0.21 -11.99 -2.85
CA GLU A 53 -0.77 -12.35 -4.16
C GLU A 53 -0.58 -11.25 -5.22
#